data_AF-A0A7Y4WHS3-F1
#
_entry.id   AF-A0A7Y4WHS3-F1
#
_cell.length_a   1.000
_cell.length_b   1.000
_cell.length_c   1.000
_cell.angle_alpha   90.00
_cell.angle_beta   90.00
_cell.angle_gamma   90.00
#
_symmetry.space_group_name_H-M   'P 1'
#
loop_
_entity.id
_entity.type
_entity.pdbx_description
1 polymer ?
#
loop_
_entity_poly.entity_id
_entity_poly.type
_entity_poly.pdbx_seq_one_letter_code
_entity_poly.pdbx_strand_id
1 'polypeptide(L)'
;MLLLLLALPAAAQTDDVRFCRATNARYNVVQQPKSGYDFVPLVADDSVGLYVVYSAKQNETNTDFIGTSCIFLLPLADDEVLIFSGGFGDTGNIPGGAFFDADYDVTLIKEAVLYCMGRDLATTRIRFVAPHGHPDHITVAFVRALERAGFVMAEIAYHEGDRAWIEQLPWQAHHPQLFNVLAGSTCNQELLSYESPLGHIWFTSRPGHTPGSIDLVLDLFGNSAERVLILGSTTGGCAAPSGVGLTVAAHGTVLLSGPRRAEAEVLLGQGVNRQCFRSVKPPRLGTDWVAELDVTDHPGATSFYVFGTDAMLVPGHLTRFGEVLVNPLGRTQLSIARPVLTGTTETLTLAIPRDPTLMGLTCYAQATIFGGGIELTNGLRLVIGF
;
A
#
# COMPACT_ATOMS: atom_id res chain seq x y z
N MET A 1 -60.58 1.69 -3.01
CA MET A 1 -60.18 0.34 -2.57
C MET A 1 -58.73 0.45 -2.12
N LEU A 2 -58.52 0.36 -0.81
CA LEU A 2 -57.30 0.68 -0.07
C LEU A 2 -56.21 -0.38 -0.38
N LEU A 3 -55.05 0.01 -0.92
CA LEU A 3 -53.89 -0.87 -1.00
C LEU A 3 -53.09 -0.76 0.30
N LEU A 4 -53.21 -1.79 1.15
CA LEU A 4 -52.30 -2.06 2.25
C LEU A 4 -50.92 -2.39 1.68
N LEU A 5 -49.95 -1.51 1.88
CA LEU A 5 -48.52 -1.84 1.79
C LEU A 5 -48.11 -2.51 3.10
N LEU A 6 -47.89 -3.82 3.05
CA LEU A 6 -47.23 -4.58 4.10
C LEU A 6 -45.78 -4.12 4.19
N ALA A 7 -45.43 -3.41 5.26
CA ALA A 7 -44.05 -3.18 5.65
C ALA A 7 -43.44 -4.53 6.06
N LEU A 8 -42.58 -5.09 5.21
CA LEU A 8 -41.67 -6.14 5.63
C LEU A 8 -40.65 -5.50 6.60
N PRO A 9 -40.31 -6.14 7.73
CA PRO A 9 -39.20 -5.68 8.55
C PRO A 9 -37.93 -5.73 7.70
N ALA A 10 -37.18 -4.63 7.67
CA ALA A 10 -35.84 -4.63 7.13
C ALA A 10 -35.07 -5.77 7.80
N ALA A 11 -34.59 -6.73 7.01
CA ALA A 11 -33.63 -7.69 7.50
C ALA A 11 -32.46 -6.89 8.08
N ALA A 12 -32.06 -7.20 9.32
CA ALA A 12 -30.89 -6.60 9.91
C ALA A 12 -29.71 -6.85 8.95
N GLN A 13 -29.16 -5.79 8.36
CA GLN A 13 -27.86 -5.83 7.69
C GLN A 13 -26.87 -6.41 8.70
N THR A 14 -26.49 -7.67 8.52
CA THR A 14 -25.29 -8.22 9.13
C THR A 14 -24.09 -7.70 8.32
N ASP A 15 -23.92 -6.38 8.32
CA ASP A 15 -22.87 -5.65 7.59
C ASP A 15 -21.71 -5.36 8.52
N ASP A 16 -21.01 -6.40 8.98
CA ASP A 16 -19.68 -6.22 9.54
C ASP A 16 -18.70 -7.19 8.88
N VAL A 17 -18.74 -7.24 7.54
CA VAL A 17 -17.58 -7.72 6.78
C VAL A 17 -16.50 -6.67 6.99
N ARG A 18 -15.67 -6.92 8.00
CA ARG A 18 -14.54 -6.07 8.41
C ARG A 18 -13.46 -6.14 7.32
N PHE A 19 -13.50 -5.20 6.38
CA PHE A 19 -12.51 -5.09 5.32
C PHE A 19 -11.24 -4.38 5.82
N CYS A 20 -10.07 -4.87 5.40
CA CYS A 20 -8.80 -4.15 5.54
C CYS A 20 -8.91 -2.77 4.88
N ARG A 21 -8.59 -1.70 5.63
CA ARG A 21 -8.62 -0.31 5.13
C ARG A 21 -7.26 0.23 4.71
N ALA A 22 -6.22 -0.60 4.76
CA ALA A 22 -4.89 -0.21 4.32
C ALA A 22 -4.97 0.27 2.87
N THR A 23 -4.38 1.43 2.58
CA THR A 23 -4.16 1.81 1.18
C THR A 23 -2.90 1.10 0.66
N ASN A 24 -2.37 1.48 -0.49
CA ASN A 24 -1.20 0.82 -1.07
C ASN A 24 -0.08 1.83 -1.30
N ALA A 25 1.11 1.53 -0.76
CA ALA A 25 2.26 2.43 -0.79
C ALA A 25 2.75 2.76 -2.22
N ARG A 26 2.40 1.94 -3.23
CA ARG A 26 2.65 2.27 -4.64
C ARG A 26 1.92 3.53 -5.09
N TYR A 27 0.83 3.92 -4.43
CA TYR A 27 0.01 5.10 -4.76
C TYR A 27 0.44 6.37 -4.02
N ASN A 28 1.51 6.30 -3.21
CA ASN A 28 2.00 7.45 -2.48
C ASN A 28 2.67 8.47 -3.40
N VAL A 29 2.66 9.73 -2.96
CA VAL A 29 3.26 10.87 -3.66
C VAL A 29 4.43 11.44 -2.85
N VAL A 30 5.50 11.83 -3.56
CA VAL A 30 6.82 12.12 -2.96
C VAL A 30 6.81 13.27 -1.94
N GLN A 31 5.90 14.24 -2.09
CA GLN A 31 6.00 15.53 -1.40
C GLN A 31 4.94 15.75 -0.31
N GLN A 32 4.24 14.70 0.14
CA GLN A 32 3.23 14.83 1.18
C GLN A 32 3.48 13.83 2.31
N PRO A 33 3.74 14.32 3.54
CA PRO A 33 3.62 13.51 4.74
C PRO A 33 2.27 12.81 4.75
N LYS A 34 2.27 11.52 5.06
CA LYS A 34 1.07 10.68 5.09
C LYS A 34 0.68 10.36 6.53
N SER A 35 -0.61 10.21 6.79
CA SER A 35 -1.16 9.62 8.01
C SER A 35 -1.91 8.33 7.68
N GLY A 36 -2.26 7.55 8.70
CA GLY A 36 -2.91 6.25 8.53
C GLY A 36 -1.89 5.14 8.28
N TYR A 37 -2.25 4.16 7.46
CA TYR A 37 -1.41 3.01 7.18
C TYR A 37 -1.58 2.46 5.76
N ASP A 38 -0.50 1.87 5.26
CA ASP A 38 -0.42 1.27 3.93
C ASP A 38 -0.01 -0.18 3.99
N PHE A 39 -0.46 -0.91 2.98
CA PHE A 39 0.19 -2.12 2.51
C PHE A 39 1.38 -1.75 1.62
N VAL A 40 2.54 -2.33 1.93
CA VAL A 40 3.79 -2.20 1.18
C VAL A 40 3.99 -3.50 0.41
N PRO A 41 3.58 -3.57 -0.87
CA PRO A 41 3.76 -4.77 -1.68
C PRO A 41 5.24 -5.03 -1.93
N LEU A 42 5.65 -6.28 -1.71
CA LEU A 42 7.03 -6.73 -1.89
C LEU A 42 7.22 -7.51 -3.20
N VAL A 43 6.10 -7.89 -3.84
CA VAL A 43 6.04 -8.56 -5.15
C VAL A 43 5.19 -7.77 -6.13
N ALA A 44 5.34 -8.07 -7.42
CA ALA A 44 4.69 -7.32 -8.49
C ALA A 44 3.16 -7.44 -8.52
N ASP A 45 2.60 -8.53 -8.01
CA ASP A 45 1.16 -8.78 -8.02
C ASP A 45 0.45 -8.38 -6.71
N ASP A 46 1.17 -7.72 -5.79
CA ASP A 46 0.69 -7.23 -4.51
C ASP A 46 0.09 -8.33 -3.59
N SER A 47 0.33 -9.61 -3.89
CA SER A 47 -0.16 -10.74 -3.10
C SER A 47 0.58 -10.91 -1.77
N VAL A 48 1.79 -10.36 -1.68
CA VAL A 48 2.69 -10.49 -0.53
C VAL A 48 3.26 -9.13 -0.17
N GLY A 49 3.22 -8.81 1.11
CA GLY A 49 3.74 -7.55 1.60
C GLY A 49 3.74 -7.43 3.12
N LEU A 50 4.09 -6.23 3.57
CA LEU A 50 4.06 -5.81 4.97
C LEU A 50 3.18 -4.58 5.12
N TYR A 51 2.93 -4.15 6.35
CA TYR A 51 2.18 -2.90 6.59
C TYR A 51 3.09 -1.84 7.18
N VAL A 52 2.79 -0.58 6.89
CA VAL A 52 3.46 0.57 7.49
C VAL A 52 2.41 1.51 8.06
N VAL A 53 2.54 1.86 9.34
CA VAL A 53 1.77 2.92 10.01
C VAL A 53 2.63 4.18 10.03
N TYR A 54 2.05 5.32 9.68
CA TYR A 54 2.76 6.59 9.64
C TYR A 54 2.49 7.41 10.90
N SER A 55 3.52 7.52 11.75
CA SER A 55 3.51 8.39 12.92
C SER A 55 3.98 9.78 12.51
N ALA A 56 3.08 10.76 12.53
CA ALA A 56 3.34 12.07 11.96
C ALA A 56 3.91 13.06 12.99
N LYS A 57 4.92 13.83 12.58
CA LYS A 57 5.57 14.86 13.41
C LYS A 57 4.88 16.21 13.27
N GLN A 58 4.57 16.84 14.38
CA GLN A 58 4.03 18.19 14.44
C GLN A 58 5.10 19.23 14.09
N ASN A 59 4.74 20.25 13.32
CA ASN A 59 5.60 21.39 13.09
C ASN A 59 5.61 22.37 14.28
N GLU A 60 6.53 23.36 14.27
CA GLU A 60 6.65 24.35 15.36
C GLU A 60 5.38 25.19 15.59
N THR A 61 4.49 25.28 14.59
CA THR A 61 3.24 26.05 14.66
C THR A 61 2.02 25.19 15.01
N ASN A 62 2.17 23.87 15.18
CA ASN A 62 1.09 22.92 15.40
C ASN A 62 -0.02 22.91 14.33
N THR A 63 0.30 23.33 13.10
CA THR A 63 -0.70 23.44 12.02
C THR A 63 -0.46 22.50 10.84
N ASP A 64 0.70 21.85 10.75
CA ASP A 64 1.06 20.98 9.64
C ASP A 64 2.08 19.89 10.04
N PHE A 65 2.28 18.91 9.18
CA PHE A 65 3.25 17.83 9.34
C PHE A 65 4.59 18.19 8.67
N ILE A 66 5.70 18.11 9.41
CA ILE A 66 7.05 18.35 8.86
C ILE A 66 7.83 17.08 8.57
N GLY A 67 7.32 15.92 9.00
CA GLY A 67 7.95 14.63 8.78
C GLY A 67 7.08 13.49 9.32
N THR A 68 7.43 12.27 8.97
CA THR A 68 6.77 11.04 9.42
C THR A 68 7.84 10.03 9.82
N SER A 69 7.60 9.29 10.90
CA SER A 69 8.33 8.09 11.28
C SER A 69 7.46 6.90 10.90
N CYS A 70 8.04 5.92 10.21
CA CYS A 70 7.36 4.70 9.79
C CYS A 70 7.44 3.66 10.90
N ILE A 71 6.31 3.02 11.19
CA ILE A 71 6.19 1.84 12.06
C ILE A 71 5.86 0.67 11.15
N PHE A 72 6.79 -0.27 10.99
CA PHE A 72 6.61 -1.41 10.09
C PHE A 72 6.07 -2.62 10.83
N LEU A 73 5.04 -3.25 10.27
CA LEU A 73 4.37 -4.43 10.81
C LEU A 73 4.59 -5.60 9.86
N LEU A 74 5.27 -6.64 10.33
CA LEU A 74 5.56 -7.85 9.57
C LEU A 74 4.93 -9.05 10.26
N PRO A 75 4.17 -9.91 9.55
CA PRO A 75 3.71 -11.17 10.12
C PRO A 75 4.91 -12.08 10.38
N LEU A 76 4.97 -12.70 11.55
CA LEU A 76 5.89 -13.79 11.85
C LEU A 76 5.14 -15.14 11.87
N ALA A 77 5.90 -16.22 12.04
CA ALA A 77 5.37 -17.53 12.42
C ALA A 77 4.62 -17.48 13.78
N ASP A 78 3.89 -18.56 14.10
CA ASP A 78 3.22 -18.77 15.40
C ASP A 78 2.27 -17.64 15.85
N ASP A 79 1.56 -17.03 14.91
CA ASP A 79 0.65 -15.92 15.15
C ASP A 79 1.30 -14.69 15.84
N GLU A 80 2.63 -14.53 15.76
CA GLU A 80 3.35 -13.34 16.25
C GLU A 80 3.48 -12.23 15.19
N VAL A 81 3.51 -10.97 15.62
CA VAL A 81 3.75 -9.81 14.73
C VAL A 81 5.02 -9.10 15.17
N LEU A 82 5.90 -8.86 14.21
CA LEU A 82 7.07 -8.00 14.37
C LEU A 82 6.66 -6.54 14.15
N ILE A 83 7.02 -5.69 15.10
CA ILE A 83 6.94 -4.24 14.98
C ILE A 83 8.36 -3.69 14.95
N PHE A 84 8.75 -3.05 13.85
CA PHE A 84 10.03 -2.36 13.71
C PHE A 84 9.78 -0.85 13.70
N SER A 85 10.35 -0.15 14.70
CA SER A 85 10.06 1.25 15.06
C SER A 85 8.72 1.48 15.79
N GLY A 86 8.66 2.48 16.66
CA GLY A 86 7.50 2.84 17.49
C GLY A 86 6.89 4.21 17.20
N GLY A 87 7.41 4.94 16.21
CA GLY A 87 6.94 6.28 15.88
C GLY A 87 7.28 7.33 16.94
N PHE A 88 6.73 8.54 16.79
CA PHE A 88 7.00 9.65 17.72
C PHE A 88 6.38 9.45 19.09
N GLY A 89 5.18 8.86 19.20
CA GLY A 89 4.49 8.65 20.48
C GLY A 89 4.38 9.92 21.35
N ASP A 90 4.26 9.76 22.68
CA ASP A 90 4.08 10.89 23.59
C ASP A 90 5.42 11.55 23.97
N THR A 91 6.07 12.23 23.01
CA THR A 91 7.30 12.98 23.29
C THR A 91 6.99 14.37 23.83
N GLY A 92 6.43 14.45 25.04
CA GLY A 92 6.04 15.72 25.68
C GLY A 92 7.16 16.76 25.86
N ASN A 93 8.42 16.39 25.61
CA ASN A 93 9.61 17.24 25.79
C ASN A 93 10.39 17.53 24.49
N ILE A 94 9.89 17.13 23.32
CA ILE A 94 10.59 17.39 22.04
C ILE A 94 9.87 18.55 21.33
N PRO A 95 10.56 19.69 21.06
CA PRO A 95 10.02 20.74 20.21
C PRO A 95 9.58 20.17 18.85
N GLY A 96 8.31 20.41 18.48
CA GLY A 96 7.68 19.74 17.33
C GLY A 96 7.41 18.25 17.60
N GLY A 97 6.74 17.93 18.71
CA GLY A 97 6.42 16.57 19.15
C GLY A 97 5.54 15.79 18.16
N ALA A 98 5.03 14.63 18.57
CA ALA A 98 4.11 13.89 17.73
C ALA A 98 2.82 14.68 17.49
N PHE A 99 2.34 14.68 16.24
CA PHE A 99 1.05 15.27 15.90
C PHE A 99 -0.10 14.41 16.47
N PHE A 100 0.13 13.10 16.55
CA PHE A 100 -0.77 12.13 17.17
C PHE A 100 -0.08 11.45 18.34
N ASP A 101 -0.83 11.10 19.38
CA ASP A 101 -0.30 10.38 20.54
C ASP A 101 -0.02 8.90 20.22
N ALA A 102 0.63 8.22 21.16
CA ALA A 102 0.91 6.78 21.01
C ALA A 102 -0.35 5.91 20.88
N ASP A 103 -1.47 6.32 21.50
CA ASP A 103 -2.73 5.57 21.43
C ASP A 103 -3.37 5.63 20.04
N TYR A 104 -3.25 6.77 19.35
CA TYR A 104 -3.66 6.91 17.95
C TYR A 104 -2.86 5.97 17.03
N ASP A 105 -1.53 6.01 17.10
CA ASP A 105 -0.68 5.16 16.26
C ASP A 105 -0.98 3.67 16.50
N VAL A 106 -1.15 3.28 17.77
CA VAL A 106 -1.52 1.90 18.13
C VAL A 106 -2.93 1.52 17.68
N THR A 107 -3.87 2.47 17.59
CA THR A 107 -5.20 2.20 17.02
C THR A 107 -5.08 1.79 15.55
N LEU A 108 -4.20 2.42 14.78
CA LEU A 108 -3.93 2.04 13.39
C LEU A 108 -3.25 0.67 13.29
N ILE A 109 -2.30 0.37 14.20
CA ILE A 109 -1.68 -0.96 14.29
C ILE A 109 -2.74 -2.03 14.57
N LYS A 110 -3.64 -1.77 15.52
CA LYS A 110 -4.75 -2.67 15.87
C LYS A 110 -5.65 -2.95 14.67
N GLU A 111 -6.00 -1.94 13.89
CA GLU A 111 -6.78 -2.13 12.67
C GLU A 111 -6.04 -2.99 11.65
N ALA A 112 -4.76 -2.72 11.41
CA ALA A 112 -3.95 -3.50 10.47
C ALA A 112 -3.81 -4.97 10.92
N VAL A 113 -3.52 -5.23 12.18
CA VAL A 113 -3.38 -6.60 12.70
C VAL A 113 -4.71 -7.35 12.65
N LEU A 114 -5.80 -6.72 13.10
CA LEU A 114 -7.10 -7.37 13.17
C LEU A 114 -7.74 -7.59 11.80
N TYR A 115 -7.75 -6.56 10.95
CA TYR A 115 -8.54 -6.56 9.71
C TYR A 115 -7.73 -6.86 8.46
N CYS A 116 -6.42 -6.60 8.47
CA CYS A 116 -5.56 -6.86 7.32
C CYS A 116 -4.75 -8.15 7.48
N MET A 117 -4.16 -8.39 8.65
CA MET A 117 -3.45 -9.65 8.93
C MET A 117 -4.38 -10.78 9.40
N GLY A 118 -5.62 -10.46 9.80
CA GLY A 118 -6.61 -11.44 10.24
C GLY A 118 -6.28 -12.09 11.59
N ARG A 119 -5.62 -11.37 12.49
CA ARG A 119 -5.13 -11.92 13.77
C ARG A 119 -5.91 -11.39 14.97
N ASP A 120 -6.12 -12.25 15.97
CA ASP A 120 -6.74 -11.87 17.24
C ASP A 120 -5.73 -11.17 18.14
N LEU A 121 -6.07 -9.96 18.59
CA LEU A 121 -5.20 -9.14 19.44
C LEU A 121 -4.85 -9.83 20.76
N ALA A 122 -5.78 -10.60 21.34
CA ALA A 122 -5.60 -11.24 22.64
C ALA A 122 -4.60 -12.40 22.59
N THR A 123 -4.39 -12.99 21.42
CA THR A 123 -3.45 -14.10 21.21
C THR A 123 -2.20 -13.69 20.43
N THR A 124 -2.27 -12.55 19.72
CA THR A 124 -1.13 -12.03 18.95
C THR A 124 -0.04 -11.54 19.90
N ARG A 125 1.13 -12.15 19.79
CA ARG A 125 2.33 -11.73 20.52
C ARG A 125 3.11 -10.72 19.69
N ILE A 126 3.59 -9.67 20.34
CA ILE A 126 4.37 -8.61 19.69
C ILE A 126 5.86 -8.78 20.00
N ARG A 127 6.64 -8.85 18.92
CA ARG A 127 8.09 -8.69 18.94
C ARG A 127 8.38 -7.27 18.53
N PHE A 128 8.82 -6.43 19.47
CA PHE A 128 9.15 -5.05 19.16
C PHE A 128 10.67 -4.89 19.04
N VAL A 129 11.13 -4.36 17.91
CA VAL A 129 12.55 -4.11 17.65
C VAL A 129 12.75 -2.63 17.37
N ALA A 130 13.60 -1.99 18.18
CA ALA A 130 13.94 -0.58 18.02
C ALA A 130 15.10 -0.42 17.03
N PRO A 131 14.92 0.33 15.92
CA PRO A 131 16.00 0.60 14.98
C PRO A 131 17.18 1.37 15.58
N HIS A 132 16.90 2.24 16.56
CA HIS A 132 17.86 2.88 17.45
C HIS A 132 17.15 3.52 18.64
N GLY A 133 17.90 4.02 19.63
CA GLY A 133 17.39 4.55 20.89
C GLY A 133 16.81 5.97 20.86
N HIS A 134 16.53 6.57 19.70
CA HIS A 134 15.90 7.89 19.69
C HIS A 134 14.39 7.80 19.98
N PRO A 135 13.79 8.88 20.53
CA PRO A 135 12.38 8.87 20.91
C PRO A 135 11.39 8.72 19.77
N ASP A 136 11.78 8.91 18.51
CA ASP A 136 10.93 8.72 17.33
C ASP A 136 10.87 7.26 16.84
N HIS A 137 11.52 6.36 17.56
CA HIS A 137 11.61 4.93 17.27
C HIS A 137 11.32 4.04 18.48
N ILE A 138 11.50 4.54 19.70
CA ILE A 138 11.18 3.80 20.93
C ILE A 138 10.75 4.76 22.03
N THR A 139 9.55 4.53 22.56
CA THR A 139 9.05 5.23 23.75
C THR A 139 8.30 4.26 24.67
N VAL A 140 8.32 4.57 25.98
CA VAL A 140 7.52 3.84 26.96
C VAL A 140 6.02 4.04 26.71
N ALA A 141 5.63 5.21 26.21
CA ALA A 141 4.24 5.52 25.87
C ALA A 141 3.71 4.55 24.81
N PHE A 142 4.48 4.30 23.74
CA PHE A 142 4.15 3.36 22.68
C PHE A 142 3.95 1.93 23.20
N VAL A 143 4.90 1.41 23.98
CA VAL A 143 4.79 0.04 24.56
C VAL A 143 3.56 -0.08 25.46
N ARG A 144 3.28 0.93 26.30
CA ARG A 144 2.07 0.93 27.13
C ARG A 144 0.78 1.04 26.32
N ALA A 145 0.80 1.78 25.22
CA ALA A 145 -0.36 1.89 24.32
C ALA A 145 -0.65 0.53 23.66
N LEU A 146 0.37 -0.22 23.23
CA LEU A 146 0.22 -1.60 22.74
C LEU A 146 -0.45 -2.51 23.79
N GLU A 147 0.05 -2.50 25.03
CA GLU A 147 -0.53 -3.28 26.13
C GLU A 147 -1.98 -2.88 26.42
N ARG A 148 -2.30 -1.57 26.44
CA ARG A 148 -3.68 -1.07 26.61
C ARG A 148 -4.60 -1.49 25.46
N ALA A 149 -4.08 -1.59 24.24
CA ALA A 149 -4.85 -2.03 23.07
C ALA A 149 -5.15 -3.54 23.07
N GLY A 150 -4.53 -4.29 24.00
CA GLY A 150 -4.77 -5.72 24.23
C GLY A 150 -3.67 -6.63 23.69
N PHE A 151 -2.58 -6.08 23.15
CA PHE A 151 -1.46 -6.88 22.67
C PHE A 151 -0.65 -7.48 23.81
N VAL A 152 -0.06 -8.66 23.57
CA VAL A 152 0.87 -9.29 24.51
C VAL A 152 2.31 -9.03 24.05
N MET A 153 3.06 -8.22 24.80
CA MET A 153 4.47 -8.00 24.52
C MET A 153 5.28 -9.26 24.83
N ALA A 154 5.96 -9.81 23.82
CA ALA A 154 6.85 -10.95 23.97
C ALA A 154 8.33 -10.53 24.11
N GLU A 155 8.69 -9.41 23.49
CA GLU A 155 10.09 -8.96 23.41
C GLU A 155 10.19 -7.47 23.09
N ILE A 156 11.23 -6.84 23.63
CA ILE A 156 11.71 -5.51 23.27
C ILE A 156 13.20 -5.64 22.95
N ALA A 157 13.54 -5.73 21.67
CA ALA A 157 14.92 -5.87 21.23
C ALA A 157 15.52 -4.51 20.82
N TYR A 158 16.78 -4.30 21.17
CA TYR A 158 17.56 -3.13 20.78
C TYR A 158 19.06 -3.42 20.85
N HIS A 159 19.86 -2.67 20.11
CA HIS A 159 21.31 -2.84 20.12
C HIS A 159 21.97 -2.25 21.38
N GLU A 160 23.01 -2.92 21.89
CA GLU A 160 23.72 -2.52 23.11
C GLU A 160 24.33 -1.11 23.04
N GLY A 161 24.64 -0.63 21.84
CA GLY A 161 25.14 0.73 21.58
C GLY A 161 24.19 1.83 22.07
N ASP A 162 22.88 1.56 22.13
CA ASP A 162 21.87 2.52 22.57
C ASP A 162 21.31 2.23 23.97
N ARG A 163 21.92 1.26 24.68
CA ARG A 163 21.47 0.81 26.00
C ARG A 163 21.27 1.95 26.98
N ALA A 164 22.22 2.88 27.05
CA ALA A 164 22.18 4.00 27.98
C ALA A 164 20.97 4.92 27.75
N TRP A 165 20.50 5.04 26.50
CA TRP A 165 19.31 5.84 26.18
C TRP A 165 18.01 5.11 26.45
N ILE A 166 17.98 3.80 26.19
CA ILE A 166 16.78 2.99 26.31
C ILE A 166 16.51 2.64 27.78
N GLU A 167 17.51 2.16 28.52
CA GLU A 167 17.31 1.68 29.90
C GLU A 167 17.02 2.81 30.91
N GLN A 168 17.33 4.07 30.57
CA GLN A 168 16.98 5.23 31.41
C GLN A 168 15.53 5.71 31.24
N LEU A 169 14.79 5.19 30.25
CA LEU A 169 13.38 5.55 30.05
C LEU A 169 12.53 5.03 31.22
N PRO A 170 11.37 5.65 31.53
CA PRO A 170 10.55 5.32 32.69
C PRO A 170 9.71 4.04 32.50
N TRP A 171 10.37 2.91 32.23
CA TRP A 171 9.78 1.59 32.02
C TRP A 171 8.92 1.13 33.21
N GLN A 172 7.90 0.31 32.95
CA GLN A 172 7.21 -0.39 34.02
C GLN A 172 8.08 -1.54 34.55
N ALA A 173 7.83 -1.97 35.78
CA ALA A 173 8.71 -2.92 36.48
C ALA A 173 8.90 -4.26 35.72
N HIS A 174 7.93 -4.68 34.90
CA HIS A 174 8.03 -5.91 34.11
C HIS A 174 8.70 -5.74 32.75
N HIS A 175 8.78 -4.53 32.19
CA HIS A 175 9.33 -4.30 30.84
C HIS A 175 10.81 -4.71 30.71
N PRO A 176 11.71 -4.46 31.67
CA PRO A 176 13.10 -4.89 31.56
C PRO A 176 13.29 -6.41 31.43
N GLN A 177 12.32 -7.21 31.87
CA GLN A 177 12.35 -8.67 31.72
C GLN A 177 12.10 -9.12 30.26
N LEU A 178 11.58 -8.21 29.42
CA LEU A 178 11.33 -8.44 28.00
C LEU A 178 12.50 -7.97 27.12
N PHE A 179 13.55 -7.38 27.69
CA PHE A 179 14.65 -6.82 26.92
C PHE A 179 15.52 -7.91 26.30
N ASN A 180 15.70 -7.83 24.98
CA ASN A 180 16.70 -8.60 24.25
C ASN A 180 17.78 -7.64 23.72
N VAL A 181 18.88 -7.54 24.46
CA VAL A 181 19.97 -6.63 24.10
C VAL A 181 20.89 -7.28 23.07
N LEU A 182 20.86 -6.76 21.85
CA LEU A 182 21.63 -7.26 20.72
C LEU A 182 23.08 -6.79 20.80
N ALA A 183 24.01 -7.69 20.57
CA ALA A 183 25.45 -7.40 20.57
C ALA A 183 26.05 -7.66 19.19
N GLY A 184 27.10 -6.90 18.85
CA GLY A 184 27.86 -7.07 17.61
C GLY A 184 27.86 -5.82 16.73
N SER A 185 29.04 -5.42 16.25
CA SER A 185 29.24 -4.16 15.53
C SER A 185 29.65 -4.34 14.07
N THR A 186 29.79 -5.59 13.60
CA THR A 186 30.25 -5.88 12.25
C THR A 186 29.13 -5.61 11.23
N CYS A 187 29.42 -4.85 10.18
CA CYS A 187 28.47 -4.61 9.09
C CYS A 187 27.99 -5.94 8.48
N ASN A 188 26.69 -6.04 8.22
CA ASN A 188 26.02 -7.20 7.61
C ASN A 188 26.13 -8.50 8.42
N GLN A 189 26.53 -8.42 9.71
CA GLN A 189 26.38 -9.53 10.64
C GLN A 189 24.92 -9.62 11.08
N GLU A 190 24.35 -10.82 11.00
CA GLU A 190 23.04 -11.11 11.60
C GLU A 190 23.13 -11.02 13.13
N LEU A 191 22.36 -10.11 13.71
CA LEU A 191 22.29 -9.85 15.15
C LEU A 191 21.13 -10.63 15.80
N LEU A 192 20.03 -10.78 15.05
CA LEU A 192 18.77 -11.37 15.45
C LEU A 192 18.03 -11.78 14.18
N SER A 193 17.20 -12.82 14.25
CA SER A 193 16.32 -13.21 13.15
C SER A 193 15.00 -13.79 13.63
N TYR A 194 14.02 -13.76 12.73
CA TYR A 194 12.69 -14.33 12.91
C TYR A 194 12.23 -15.03 11.63
N GLU A 195 11.53 -16.15 11.82
CA GLU A 195 10.82 -16.83 10.74
C GLU A 195 9.51 -16.09 10.41
N SER A 196 9.25 -15.90 9.12
CA SER A 196 8.07 -15.23 8.62
C SER A 196 7.51 -15.93 7.39
N PRO A 197 6.18 -15.90 7.17
CA PRO A 197 5.61 -16.31 5.87
C PRO A 197 6.14 -15.47 4.69
N LEU A 198 6.74 -14.30 4.94
CA LEU A 198 7.39 -13.48 3.92
C LEU A 198 8.80 -13.97 3.56
N GLY A 199 9.44 -14.78 4.41
CA GLY A 199 10.83 -15.21 4.28
C GLY A 199 11.63 -15.05 5.58
N HIS A 200 12.97 -15.03 5.46
CA HIS A 200 13.88 -14.86 6.60
C HIS A 200 14.03 -13.37 6.93
N ILE A 201 13.57 -12.95 8.11
CA ILE A 201 13.75 -11.59 8.61
C ILE A 201 14.96 -11.58 9.54
N TRP A 202 15.91 -10.68 9.31
CA TRP A 202 17.09 -10.56 10.15
C TRP A 202 17.53 -9.11 10.30
N PHE A 203 18.32 -8.85 11.34
CA PHE A 203 18.79 -7.51 11.67
C PHE A 203 20.30 -7.40 11.54
N THR A 204 20.78 -6.27 11.03
CA THR A 204 22.20 -5.98 10.91
C THR A 204 22.56 -4.69 11.59
N SER A 205 23.75 -4.64 12.18
CA SER A 205 24.36 -3.40 12.67
C SER A 205 24.61 -2.44 11.49
N ARG A 206 24.23 -1.17 11.69
CA ARG A 206 24.54 -0.03 10.82
C ARG A 206 24.88 1.18 11.69
N PRO A 207 26.05 1.20 12.35
CA PRO A 207 26.42 2.29 13.23
C PRO A 207 26.66 3.57 12.42
N GLY A 208 26.28 4.73 12.93
CA GLY A 208 26.57 6.00 12.27
C GLY A 208 25.64 7.11 12.70
N HIS A 209 24.31 6.87 12.54
CA HIS A 209 23.31 7.78 13.10
C HIS A 209 23.31 7.72 14.63
N THR A 210 23.37 6.51 15.17
CA THR A 210 23.64 6.24 16.59
C THR A 210 24.65 5.09 16.70
N PRO A 211 25.28 4.87 17.87
CA PRO A 211 26.13 3.70 18.08
C PRO A 211 25.36 2.37 17.96
N GLY A 212 24.05 2.37 18.24
CA GLY A 212 23.19 1.19 18.17
C GLY A 212 22.23 1.12 16.99
N SER A 213 22.46 1.89 15.94
CA SER A 213 21.61 1.84 14.75
C SER A 213 21.67 0.47 14.07
N ILE A 214 20.50 -0.11 13.81
CA ILE A 214 20.31 -1.37 13.09
C ILE A 214 19.32 -1.20 11.94
N ASP A 215 19.46 -2.04 10.91
CA ASP A 215 18.46 -2.17 9.85
C ASP A 215 17.78 -3.53 9.91
N LEU A 216 16.58 -3.60 9.33
CA LEU A 216 15.88 -4.85 9.07
C LEU A 216 16.12 -5.26 7.62
N VAL A 217 16.50 -6.52 7.44
CA VAL A 217 16.66 -7.18 6.15
C VAL A 217 15.65 -8.31 6.05
N LEU A 218 14.95 -8.40 4.92
CA LEU A 218 14.04 -9.49 4.61
C LEU A 218 14.52 -10.19 3.34
N ASP A 219 14.91 -11.45 3.46
CA ASP A 219 15.23 -12.33 2.34
C ASP A 219 13.90 -12.94 1.86
N LEU A 220 13.34 -12.39 0.78
CA LEU A 220 11.99 -12.68 0.33
C LEU A 220 11.86 -14.16 -0.06
N PHE A 221 10.90 -14.87 0.53
CA PHE A 221 10.73 -16.32 0.40
C PHE A 221 12.01 -17.13 0.69
N GLY A 222 12.89 -16.62 1.55
CA GLY A 222 14.18 -17.24 1.88
C GLY A 222 15.25 -17.09 0.79
N ASN A 223 15.04 -16.23 -0.21
CA ASN A 223 16.00 -15.99 -1.29
C ASN A 223 16.91 -14.80 -0.97
N SER A 224 18.16 -15.07 -0.60
CA SER A 224 19.16 -14.03 -0.30
C SER A 224 19.55 -13.15 -1.49
N ALA A 225 19.17 -13.50 -2.72
CA ALA A 225 19.36 -12.67 -3.90
C ALA A 225 18.22 -11.65 -4.12
N GLU A 226 17.11 -11.79 -3.38
CA GLU A 226 15.93 -10.93 -3.45
C GLU A 226 15.63 -10.36 -2.06
N ARG A 227 16.30 -9.26 -1.72
CA ARG A 227 16.20 -8.64 -0.40
C ARG A 227 15.43 -7.33 -0.40
N VAL A 228 14.69 -7.13 0.67
CA VAL A 228 14.12 -5.86 1.07
C VAL A 228 14.91 -5.35 2.27
N LEU A 229 15.38 -4.11 2.18
CA LEU A 229 16.10 -3.44 3.26
C LEU A 229 15.21 -2.32 3.82
N ILE A 230 14.82 -2.41 5.09
CA ILE A 230 14.16 -1.32 5.80
C ILE A 230 15.21 -0.63 6.66
N LEU A 231 15.52 0.60 6.28
CA LEU A 231 16.50 1.41 6.99
C LEU A 231 16.00 1.70 8.40
N GLY A 232 16.88 1.60 9.40
CA GLY A 232 16.54 2.04 10.74
C GLY A 232 16.65 3.54 10.95
N SER A 233 17.44 4.22 10.11
CA SER A 233 17.59 5.68 10.14
C SER A 233 18.21 6.21 8.83
N THR A 234 18.73 7.43 8.87
CA THR A 234 19.50 8.02 7.76
C THR A 234 20.72 7.17 7.38
N THR A 235 21.15 7.29 6.13
CA THR A 235 22.23 6.47 5.56
C THR A 235 23.58 6.71 6.26
N GLY A 236 24.23 5.65 6.76
CA GLY A 236 25.60 5.71 7.30
C GLY A 236 26.21 4.35 7.62
N GLY A 237 27.53 4.30 7.83
CA GLY A 237 28.25 3.18 8.46
C GLY A 237 28.57 1.95 7.61
N CYS A 238 27.56 1.37 6.98
CA CYS A 238 27.65 0.06 6.33
C CYS A 238 27.02 0.07 4.94
N ALA A 239 27.71 -0.55 3.98
CA ALA A 239 27.11 -0.88 2.69
C ALA A 239 25.92 -1.83 2.90
N ALA A 240 24.85 -1.66 2.12
CA ALA A 240 23.73 -2.58 2.12
C ALA A 240 24.20 -4.02 1.82
N PRO A 241 23.57 -5.05 2.40
CA PRO A 241 23.82 -6.43 2.02
C PRO A 241 23.65 -6.62 0.50
N SER A 242 24.38 -7.58 -0.08
CA SER A 242 24.17 -7.98 -1.48
C SER A 242 22.73 -8.48 -1.68
N GLY A 243 22.18 -8.33 -2.89
CA GLY A 243 20.82 -8.80 -3.22
C GLY A 243 19.68 -7.86 -2.84
N VAL A 244 19.95 -6.70 -2.23
CA VAL A 244 18.93 -5.68 -1.94
C VAL A 244 18.36 -5.11 -3.23
N GLY A 245 17.09 -5.43 -3.52
CA GLY A 245 16.33 -4.93 -4.67
C GLY A 245 15.34 -3.81 -4.32
N LEU A 246 14.94 -3.72 -3.05
CA LEU A 246 14.08 -2.66 -2.53
C LEU A 246 14.67 -2.09 -1.23
N THR A 247 14.71 -0.77 -1.12
CA THR A 247 15.09 -0.07 0.12
C THR A 247 13.96 0.84 0.54
N VAL A 248 13.56 0.76 1.81
CA VAL A 248 12.51 1.58 2.42
C VAL A 248 13.11 2.41 3.54
N ALA A 249 12.88 3.72 3.54
CA ALA A 249 13.39 4.62 4.56
C ALA A 249 12.58 4.54 5.86
N ALA A 250 13.24 4.77 7.00
CA ALA A 250 12.59 4.84 8.32
C ALA A 250 11.68 6.06 8.46
N HIS A 251 11.98 7.12 7.72
CA HIS A 251 11.27 8.41 7.77
C HIS A 251 10.70 8.78 6.42
N GLY A 252 9.65 9.59 6.44
CA GLY A 252 8.92 10.01 5.24
C GLY A 252 7.77 9.08 4.90
N THR A 253 7.15 9.32 3.74
CA THR A 253 6.11 8.45 3.20
C THR A 253 6.78 7.33 2.43
N VAL A 254 6.38 6.07 2.65
CA VAL A 254 6.96 4.93 1.93
C VAL A 254 6.59 5.07 0.47
N LEU A 255 7.60 5.15 -0.39
CA LEU A 255 7.44 5.28 -1.83
C LEU A 255 8.15 4.10 -2.47
N LEU A 256 7.36 3.20 -3.02
CA LEU A 256 7.90 2.08 -3.77
C LEU A 256 8.27 2.57 -5.16
N SER A 257 9.55 2.87 -5.37
CA SER A 257 10.12 2.98 -6.71
C SER A 257 10.21 1.57 -7.30
N GLY A 258 9.07 1.04 -7.71
CA GLY A 258 8.95 -0.31 -8.26
C GLY A 258 8.00 -0.33 -9.45
N PRO A 259 8.18 -1.27 -10.38
CA PRO A 259 7.28 -1.45 -11.51
C PRO A 259 5.86 -1.73 -10.98
N ARG A 260 4.87 -0.90 -11.31
CA ARG A 260 3.46 -1.25 -11.11
C ARG A 260 3.08 -2.34 -12.12
N ARG A 261 2.20 -3.26 -11.74
CA ARG A 261 1.63 -4.23 -12.66
C ARG A 261 0.73 -3.53 -13.67
N ALA A 262 0.83 -3.92 -14.93
CA ALA A 262 -0.16 -3.48 -15.90
C ALA A 262 -1.51 -4.14 -15.60
N GLU A 263 -2.58 -3.36 -15.53
CA GLU A 263 -3.95 -3.83 -15.26
C GLU A 263 -4.91 -3.42 -16.38
N ALA A 264 -5.93 -4.25 -16.60
CA ALA A 264 -7.05 -3.92 -17.47
C ALA A 264 -8.33 -4.58 -16.92
N GLU A 265 -9.27 -3.77 -16.46
CA GLU A 265 -10.52 -4.20 -15.83
C GLU A 265 -11.72 -3.66 -16.60
N VAL A 266 -12.79 -4.45 -16.69
CA VAL A 266 -14.04 -4.05 -17.35
C VAL A 266 -14.86 -3.17 -16.41
N LEU A 267 -15.38 -2.05 -16.94
CA LEU A 267 -16.28 -1.13 -16.24
C LEU A 267 -17.70 -1.30 -16.78
N LEU A 268 -18.63 -1.68 -15.90
CA LEU A 268 -20.00 -2.03 -16.29
C LEU A 268 -21.04 -0.93 -16.04
N GLY A 269 -20.74 0.05 -15.19
CA GLY A 269 -21.71 1.07 -14.78
C GLY A 269 -22.97 0.43 -14.18
N GLN A 270 -24.13 0.83 -14.69
CA GLN A 270 -25.45 0.31 -14.33
C GLN A 270 -25.86 -0.93 -15.14
N GLY A 271 -24.97 -1.46 -15.99
CA GLY A 271 -25.23 -2.64 -16.82
C GLY A 271 -26.07 -2.38 -18.07
N VAL A 272 -26.20 -1.12 -18.50
CA VAL A 272 -26.95 -0.73 -19.71
C VAL A 272 -26.16 -0.99 -20.99
N ASN A 273 -24.84 -0.81 -20.95
CA ASN A 273 -24.01 -0.97 -22.14
C ASN A 273 -23.67 -2.43 -22.42
N ARG A 274 -23.54 -2.75 -23.71
CA ARG A 274 -23.04 -4.06 -24.14
C ARG A 274 -21.58 -4.25 -23.74
N GLN A 275 -21.26 -5.45 -23.26
CA GLN A 275 -19.91 -5.86 -22.89
C GLN A 275 -19.12 -6.33 -24.10
N CYS A 276 -18.86 -5.45 -25.05
CA CYS A 276 -18.17 -5.78 -26.30
C CYS A 276 -16.80 -5.12 -26.47
N PHE A 277 -16.31 -4.33 -25.50
CA PHE A 277 -14.98 -3.74 -25.54
C PHE A 277 -14.10 -4.34 -24.45
N ARG A 278 -13.04 -5.07 -24.83
CA ARG A 278 -12.17 -5.77 -23.88
C ARG A 278 -10.70 -5.57 -24.18
N SER A 279 -9.88 -5.62 -23.12
CA SER A 279 -8.43 -5.69 -23.27
C SER A 279 -8.01 -7.15 -23.51
N VAL A 280 -7.18 -7.41 -24.53
CA VAL A 280 -6.62 -8.76 -24.78
C VAL A 280 -5.49 -9.05 -23.80
N LYS A 281 -4.69 -8.02 -23.48
CA LYS A 281 -3.61 -8.08 -22.48
C LYS A 281 -3.46 -6.72 -21.80
N PRO A 282 -3.01 -6.65 -20.54
CA PRO A 282 -2.79 -5.37 -19.87
C PRO A 282 -1.76 -4.48 -20.58
N PRO A 283 -1.87 -3.14 -20.47
CA PRO A 283 -0.99 -2.19 -21.16
C PRO A 283 0.40 -2.11 -20.48
N ARG A 284 1.37 -2.84 -21.01
CA ARG A 284 2.73 -2.89 -20.46
C ARG A 284 3.67 -1.89 -21.15
N LEU A 285 4.53 -1.22 -20.38
CA LEU A 285 5.54 -0.29 -20.87
C LEU A 285 6.47 -0.94 -21.90
N GLY A 286 6.68 -0.23 -23.01
CA GLY A 286 7.53 -0.70 -24.11
C GLY A 286 6.91 -1.84 -24.92
N THR A 287 5.62 -2.11 -24.76
CA THR A 287 4.89 -3.12 -25.55
C THR A 287 3.64 -2.52 -26.15
N ASP A 288 3.04 -3.21 -27.12
CA ASP A 288 1.72 -2.84 -27.62
C ASP A 288 0.63 -3.27 -26.62
N TRP A 289 -0.22 -2.32 -26.24
CA TRP A 289 -1.53 -2.63 -25.69
C TRP A 289 -2.45 -3.08 -26.83
N VAL A 290 -3.18 -4.18 -26.62
CA VAL A 290 -4.11 -4.75 -27.59
C VAL A 290 -5.47 -4.87 -26.95
N ALA A 291 -6.48 -4.33 -27.62
CA ALA A 291 -7.88 -4.43 -27.25
C ALA A 291 -8.72 -4.96 -28.42
N GLU A 292 -9.87 -5.52 -28.09
CA GLU A 292 -10.85 -6.04 -29.04
C GLU A 292 -12.19 -5.34 -28.83
N LEU A 293 -12.85 -5.04 -29.94
CA LEU A 293 -14.20 -4.49 -29.99
C LEU A 293 -15.08 -5.43 -30.83
N ASP A 294 -16.05 -6.09 -30.20
CA ASP A 294 -17.00 -6.95 -30.88
C ASP A 294 -18.21 -6.14 -31.39
N VAL A 295 -18.33 -6.03 -32.71
CA VAL A 295 -19.44 -5.34 -33.37
C VAL A 295 -20.44 -6.31 -34.04
N THR A 296 -20.33 -7.62 -33.80
CA THR A 296 -21.18 -8.65 -34.43
C THR A 296 -22.68 -8.36 -34.24
N ASP A 297 -23.06 -7.91 -33.05
CA ASP A 297 -24.44 -7.57 -32.69
C ASP A 297 -24.81 -6.11 -32.99
N HIS A 298 -24.06 -5.41 -33.85
CA HIS A 298 -24.39 -4.04 -34.30
C HIS A 298 -24.52 -3.98 -35.84
N PRO A 299 -25.65 -4.43 -36.41
CA PRO A 299 -25.84 -4.45 -37.86
C PRO A 299 -25.69 -3.05 -38.47
N GLY A 300 -24.83 -2.95 -39.48
CA GLY A 300 -24.55 -1.68 -40.16
C GLY A 300 -23.46 -0.83 -39.51
N ALA A 301 -22.73 -1.34 -38.52
CA ALA A 301 -21.54 -0.68 -37.98
C ALA A 301 -20.54 -0.36 -39.11
N THR A 302 -20.12 0.89 -39.20
CA THR A 302 -19.18 1.39 -40.22
C THR A 302 -17.88 1.91 -39.64
N SER A 303 -17.92 2.41 -38.40
CA SER A 303 -16.74 2.90 -37.71
C SER A 303 -16.90 2.83 -36.20
N PHE A 304 -15.79 2.97 -35.49
CA PHE A 304 -15.78 3.11 -34.05
C PHE A 304 -14.77 4.17 -33.61
N TYR A 305 -15.02 4.74 -32.44
CA TYR A 305 -14.17 5.69 -31.76
C TYR A 305 -13.90 5.22 -30.34
N VAL A 306 -12.63 5.05 -29.99
CA VAL A 306 -12.18 4.78 -28.62
C VAL A 306 -11.63 6.06 -28.04
N PHE A 307 -12.15 6.45 -26.90
CA PHE A 307 -11.71 7.62 -26.14
C PHE A 307 -11.31 7.19 -24.74
N GLY A 308 -10.21 7.76 -24.22
CA GLY A 308 -9.83 7.56 -22.83
C GLY A 308 -9.19 8.75 -22.15
N THR A 309 -9.46 8.88 -20.85
CA THR A 309 -9.02 9.99 -19.98
C THR A 309 -8.57 9.50 -18.62
N ASP A 310 -8.04 10.40 -17.78
CA ASP A 310 -7.75 10.12 -16.36
C ASP A 310 -8.97 10.17 -15.43
N ALA A 311 -10.20 10.35 -15.95
CA ALA A 311 -11.38 10.50 -15.13
C ALA A 311 -12.54 9.58 -15.58
N MET A 312 -13.13 8.86 -14.61
CA MET A 312 -14.38 8.12 -14.79
C MET A 312 -15.58 8.92 -14.30
N LEU A 313 -16.79 8.55 -14.76
CA LEU A 313 -18.06 9.02 -14.21
C LEU A 313 -18.63 7.97 -13.25
N VAL A 314 -18.85 8.36 -11.99
CA VAL A 314 -19.54 7.53 -10.99
C VAL A 314 -20.58 8.38 -10.25
N PRO A 315 -21.89 8.07 -10.40
CA PRO A 315 -22.45 7.10 -11.35
C PRO A 315 -22.21 7.51 -12.80
N GLY A 316 -22.32 6.56 -13.74
CA GLY A 316 -22.28 6.87 -15.16
C GLY A 316 -23.47 7.73 -15.61
N HIS A 317 -23.34 8.39 -16.76
CA HIS A 317 -24.37 9.28 -17.29
C HIS A 317 -25.19 8.60 -18.39
N LEU A 318 -26.47 8.33 -18.13
CA LEU A 318 -27.36 7.69 -19.10
C LEU A 318 -27.71 8.63 -20.26
N THR A 319 -27.65 8.09 -21.47
CA THR A 319 -28.03 8.76 -22.71
C THR A 319 -28.91 7.84 -23.55
N ARG A 320 -29.47 8.35 -24.64
CA ARG A 320 -30.22 7.53 -25.61
C ARG A 320 -29.34 6.50 -26.36
N PHE A 321 -28.02 6.57 -26.22
CA PHE A 321 -27.06 5.69 -26.89
C PHE A 321 -26.40 4.68 -25.94
N GLY A 322 -26.75 4.71 -24.65
CA GLY A 322 -26.11 3.95 -23.57
C GLY A 322 -25.64 4.87 -22.44
N GLU A 323 -24.88 4.31 -21.51
CA GLU A 323 -24.26 4.99 -20.38
C GLU A 323 -22.85 5.50 -20.72
N VAL A 324 -22.59 6.78 -20.49
CA VAL A 324 -21.24 7.33 -20.56
C VAL A 324 -20.53 7.01 -19.25
N LEU A 325 -19.44 6.25 -19.32
CA LEU A 325 -18.68 5.77 -18.16
C LEU A 325 -17.36 6.54 -17.97
N VAL A 326 -16.84 7.12 -19.06
CA VAL A 326 -15.59 7.89 -19.06
C VAL A 326 -15.93 9.38 -19.11
N ASN A 327 -15.33 10.18 -18.23
CA ASN A 327 -15.59 11.62 -18.18
C ASN A 327 -14.87 12.32 -19.34
N PRO A 328 -15.60 12.92 -20.31
CA PRO A 328 -14.99 13.60 -21.45
C PRO A 328 -14.28 14.91 -21.10
N LEU A 329 -14.47 15.42 -19.88
CA LEU A 329 -13.76 16.60 -19.36
C LEU A 329 -12.43 16.24 -18.68
N GLY A 330 -12.13 14.95 -18.51
CA GLY A 330 -10.81 14.49 -18.05
C GLY A 330 -9.72 14.81 -19.06
N ARG A 331 -8.46 14.74 -18.63
CA ARG A 331 -7.32 14.94 -19.54
C ARG A 331 -7.26 13.76 -20.50
N THR A 332 -7.38 14.02 -21.79
CA THR A 332 -7.30 13.01 -22.84
C THR A 332 -5.93 12.31 -22.82
N GLN A 333 -5.96 10.98 -22.76
CA GLN A 333 -4.78 10.12 -22.83
C GLN A 333 -4.78 9.24 -24.07
N LEU A 334 -5.97 8.96 -24.61
CA LEU A 334 -6.23 8.04 -25.70
C LEU A 334 -7.34 8.60 -26.59
N SER A 335 -7.14 8.61 -27.90
CA SER A 335 -8.17 8.93 -28.89
C SER A 335 -7.85 8.20 -30.19
N ILE A 336 -8.70 7.25 -30.58
CA ILE A 336 -8.50 6.44 -31.78
C ILE A 336 -9.83 6.30 -32.52
N ALA A 337 -9.85 6.67 -33.79
CA ALA A 337 -10.96 6.41 -34.72
C ALA A 337 -10.53 5.41 -35.78
N ARG A 338 -11.36 4.39 -36.06
CA ARG A 338 -11.10 3.38 -37.09
C ARG A 338 -12.39 2.99 -37.81
N PRO A 339 -12.31 2.62 -39.10
CA PRO A 339 -13.43 1.93 -39.76
C PRO A 339 -13.61 0.52 -39.19
N VAL A 340 -14.82 -0.01 -39.28
CA VAL A 340 -15.09 -1.44 -39.09
C VAL A 340 -14.75 -2.16 -40.40
N LEU A 341 -13.89 -3.17 -40.33
CA LEU A 341 -13.36 -3.86 -41.53
C LEU A 341 -13.92 -5.26 -41.70
N THR A 342 -14.17 -5.96 -40.61
CA THR A 342 -14.59 -7.37 -40.59
C THR A 342 -16.09 -7.54 -40.42
N GLY A 343 -16.76 -6.54 -39.85
CA GLY A 343 -18.16 -6.64 -39.41
C GLY A 343 -18.36 -7.54 -38.19
N THR A 344 -17.28 -7.96 -37.53
CA THR A 344 -17.30 -8.84 -36.34
C THR A 344 -16.40 -8.26 -35.24
N THR A 345 -15.31 -8.92 -34.85
CA THR A 345 -14.36 -8.39 -33.87
C THR A 345 -13.28 -7.55 -34.56
N GLU A 346 -13.15 -6.30 -34.12
CA GLU A 346 -12.08 -5.40 -34.55
C GLU A 346 -10.97 -5.37 -33.50
N THR A 347 -9.72 -5.44 -33.95
CA THR A 347 -8.54 -5.35 -33.06
C THR A 347 -7.97 -3.94 -33.08
N LEU A 348 -7.74 -3.40 -31.89
CA LEU A 348 -7.06 -2.14 -31.64
C LEU A 348 -5.67 -2.42 -31.10
N THR A 349 -4.65 -1.81 -31.70
CA THR A 349 -3.27 -1.87 -31.21
C THR A 349 -2.76 -0.46 -30.95
N LEU A 350 -2.20 -0.24 -29.76
CA LEU A 350 -1.55 1.01 -29.36
C LEU A 350 -0.19 0.71 -28.73
N ALA A 351 0.87 1.26 -29.30
CA ALA A 351 2.20 1.18 -28.71
C ALA A 351 2.25 1.98 -27.40
N ILE A 352 2.64 1.34 -26.30
CA ILE A 352 2.92 2.01 -25.03
C ILE A 352 4.43 2.31 -24.99
N PRO A 353 4.85 3.59 -25.00
CA PRO A 353 6.25 3.94 -24.94
C PRO A 353 6.93 3.33 -23.72
N ARG A 354 8.23 3.03 -23.83
CA ARG A 354 9.05 2.65 -22.68
C ARG A 354 9.46 3.89 -21.88
N ASP A 355 8.48 4.69 -21.49
CA ASP A 355 8.64 5.93 -20.73
C ASP A 355 8.22 5.70 -19.27
N PRO A 356 9.16 5.77 -18.31
CA PRO A 356 8.86 5.60 -16.89
C PRO A 356 7.80 6.57 -16.33
N THR A 357 7.59 7.73 -16.95
CA THR A 357 6.57 8.70 -16.51
C THR A 357 5.14 8.19 -16.70
N LEU A 358 4.94 7.19 -17.57
CA LEU A 358 3.67 6.52 -17.76
C LEU A 358 3.41 5.42 -16.71
N MET A 359 4.39 5.08 -15.87
CA MET A 359 4.25 4.04 -14.86
C MET A 359 3.12 4.35 -13.88
N GLY A 360 2.17 3.44 -13.73
CA GLY A 360 1.04 3.57 -12.82
C GLY A 360 -0.01 4.58 -13.25
N LEU A 361 0.15 5.19 -14.43
CA LEU A 361 -0.86 6.07 -15.00
C LEU A 361 -2.14 5.26 -15.25
N THR A 362 -3.24 5.77 -14.69
CA THR A 362 -4.57 5.19 -14.86
C THR A 362 -5.30 5.91 -16.00
N CYS A 363 -5.84 5.13 -16.93
CA CYS A 363 -6.64 5.56 -18.06
C CYS A 363 -7.99 4.85 -18.01
N TYR A 364 -9.08 5.58 -18.16
CA TYR A 364 -10.42 5.05 -18.34
C TYR A 364 -10.78 5.18 -19.81
N ALA A 365 -11.05 4.08 -20.48
CA ALA A 365 -11.35 4.05 -21.92
C ALA A 365 -12.76 3.51 -22.19
N GLN A 366 -13.44 4.07 -23.19
CA GLN A 366 -14.74 3.59 -23.66
C GLN A 366 -14.79 3.71 -25.18
N ALA A 367 -15.42 2.72 -25.83
CA ALA A 367 -15.66 2.76 -27.26
C ALA A 367 -17.09 3.22 -27.57
N THR A 368 -17.23 3.93 -28.68
CA THR A 368 -18.49 4.30 -29.33
C THR A 368 -18.52 3.69 -30.72
N ILE A 369 -19.58 2.97 -31.05
CA ILE A 369 -19.82 2.38 -32.38
C ILE A 369 -20.74 3.31 -33.18
N PHE A 370 -20.44 3.50 -34.47
CA PHE A 370 -21.24 4.28 -35.41
C PHE A 370 -21.65 3.46 -36.63
N GLY A 371 -22.79 3.83 -37.23
CA GLY A 371 -23.37 3.17 -38.41
C GLY A 371 -24.43 2.15 -37.99
N GLY A 372 -25.60 2.11 -38.65
CA GLY A 372 -26.75 1.34 -38.15
C GLY A 372 -27.40 1.93 -36.87
N GLY A 373 -26.67 2.79 -36.16
CA GLY A 373 -27.06 3.54 -34.98
C GLY A 373 -25.83 4.20 -34.35
N ILE A 374 -25.98 4.71 -33.13
CA ILE A 374 -24.86 5.04 -32.24
C ILE A 374 -25.05 4.20 -30.98
N GLU A 375 -24.01 3.49 -30.56
CA GLU A 375 -24.01 2.66 -29.34
C GLU A 375 -22.76 2.93 -28.51
N LEU A 376 -22.93 3.11 -27.20
CA LEU A 376 -21.86 3.16 -26.22
C LEU A 376 -21.60 1.75 -25.65
N THR A 377 -20.33 1.39 -25.54
CA THR A 377 -19.89 0.09 -25.01
C THR A 377 -19.60 0.16 -23.51
N ASN A 378 -19.31 -0.97 -22.88
CA ASN A 378 -18.68 -0.97 -21.56
C ASN A 378 -17.36 -0.16 -21.56
N GLY A 379 -16.89 0.23 -20.37
CA GLY A 379 -15.60 0.88 -20.22
C GLY A 379 -14.48 -0.10 -19.88
N LEU A 380 -13.25 0.40 -19.88
CA LEU A 380 -12.06 -0.26 -19.34
C LEU A 380 -11.36 0.68 -18.37
N ARG A 381 -10.94 0.18 -17.20
CA ARG A 381 -9.92 0.80 -16.35
C ARG A 381 -8.58 0.16 -16.71
N LEU A 382 -7.65 0.98 -17.16
CA LEU A 382 -6.34 0.57 -17.62
C LEU A 382 -5.29 1.19 -16.68
N VAL A 383 -4.37 0.39 -16.16
CA VAL A 383 -3.21 0.89 -15.42
C VAL A 383 -1.96 0.50 -16.19
N ILE A 384 -1.16 1.47 -16.59
CA ILE A 384 0.10 1.20 -17.29
C ILE A 384 1.13 0.66 -16.29
N GLY A 385 1.78 -0.45 -16.66
CA GLY A 385 2.74 -1.12 -15.79
C GLY A 385 3.74 -2.00 -16.54
N PHE A 386 4.32 -3.01 -15.90
CA PHE A 386 5.16 -4.04 -16.54
C PHE A 386 4.45 -5.38 -16.73
#